data_AF-A0A452H967-F1
#
_entry.id   AF-A0A452H967-F1
#
_cell.length_a   1.000
_cell.length_b   1.000
_cell.length_c   1.000
_cell.angle_alpha   90.00
_cell.angle_beta   90.00
_cell.angle_gamma   90.00
#
_symmetry.space_group_name_H-M   'P 1'
#
loop_
_entity.id
_entity.type
_entity.pdbx_description
1 polymer ?
#
loop_
_entity_poly.entity_id
_entity_poly.type
_entity_poly.pdbx_seq_one_letter_code
_entity_poly.pdbx_strand_id
1 'polypeptide(L)'
;MQRWPVLLFLAWACFLFFSGIGLFTSGFLLMRIELTNRSSCSDPLAAPAWAGQGVTSRACWMPQRVPKAVLLIIDALTFEFAHFDPAKARPRPYENKLGFLHQLAGSQPRHARLYRFRADPPTTTMQRIKGITTGSLPTFIDVGSNFASYAIEEDNLLGQLVENGVWAWLTRGFAGRVSWEGSGPAGGGSCVGLTHWW
;
A
#
# COMPACT_ATOMS: atom_id res chain seq x y z
N MET A 1 61.22 9.21 -16.66
CA MET A 1 59.97 9.86 -16.18
C MET A 1 59.22 8.86 -15.29
N GLN A 2 59.19 9.08 -13.98
CA GLN A 2 58.52 8.19 -13.01
C GLN A 2 57.00 8.31 -13.12
N ARG A 3 56.38 7.44 -13.93
CA ARG A 3 54.90 7.35 -14.10
C ARG A 3 54.23 6.52 -12.99
N TRP A 4 55.01 5.75 -12.24
CA TRP A 4 54.57 4.91 -11.14
C TRP A 4 53.77 5.65 -10.04
N PRO A 5 54.20 6.81 -9.52
CA PRO A 5 53.43 7.53 -8.51
C PRO A 5 52.05 8.00 -9.02
N VAL A 6 51.95 8.33 -10.32
CA VAL A 6 50.68 8.73 -10.94
C VAL A 6 49.72 7.54 -11.05
N LEU A 7 50.23 6.36 -11.42
CA LEU A 7 49.43 5.14 -11.50
C LEU A 7 48.94 4.69 -10.11
N LEU A 8 49.78 4.80 -9.09
CA LEU A 8 49.40 4.50 -7.70
C LEU A 8 48.30 5.46 -7.20
N PHE A 9 48.42 6.75 -7.50
CA PHE A 9 47.40 7.73 -7.15
C PHE A 9 46.05 7.46 -7.84
N LEU A 10 46.07 7.14 -9.14
CA LEU A 10 44.86 6.80 -9.89
C LEU A 10 44.20 5.51 -9.35
N ALA A 11 44.99 4.48 -9.05
CA ALA A 11 44.47 3.24 -8.47
C ALA A 11 43.83 3.47 -7.09
N TRP A 12 44.45 4.30 -6.24
CA TRP A 12 43.90 4.67 -4.94
C TRP A 12 42.61 5.49 -5.06
N ALA A 13 42.55 6.46 -5.98
CA ALA A 13 41.34 7.22 -6.25
C ALA A 13 40.20 6.33 -6.75
N CYS A 14 40.48 5.42 -7.69
CA CYS A 14 39.49 4.44 -8.13
C CYS A 14 38.99 3.57 -6.97
N PHE A 15 39.89 3.08 -6.11
CA PHE A 15 39.50 2.29 -4.94
C PHE A 15 38.57 3.05 -3.98
N LEU A 16 38.82 4.35 -3.74
CA LEU A 16 37.93 5.18 -2.92
C LEU A 16 36.55 5.35 -3.57
N PHE A 17 36.48 5.56 -4.88
CA PHE A 17 35.19 5.66 -5.58
C PHE A 17 34.42 4.34 -5.54
N PHE A 18 35.08 3.20 -5.83
CA PHE A 18 34.42 1.90 -5.80
C PHE A 18 33.98 1.51 -4.38
N SER A 19 34.79 1.80 -3.36
CA SER A 19 34.39 1.54 -1.96
C SER A 19 33.24 2.46 -1.52
N GLY A 20 33.24 3.73 -1.93
CA GLY A 20 32.13 4.66 -1.69
C GLY A 20 30.84 4.22 -2.36
N ILE A 21 30.89 3.79 -3.63
CA ILE A 21 29.73 3.22 -4.35
C ILE A 21 29.27 1.94 -3.65
N GLY A 22 30.19 1.05 -3.27
CA GLY A 22 29.88 -0.18 -2.54
C GLY A 22 29.12 0.10 -1.24
N LEU A 23 29.66 0.97 -0.38
CA LEU A 23 29.03 1.39 0.88
C LEU A 23 27.67 2.06 0.65
N PHE A 24 27.57 2.92 -0.37
CA PHE A 24 26.32 3.59 -0.72
C PHE A 24 25.26 2.58 -1.17
N THR A 25 25.59 1.67 -2.08
CA THR A 25 24.65 0.63 -2.56
C THR A 25 24.26 -0.37 -1.46
N SER A 26 25.15 -0.65 -0.49
CA SER A 26 24.84 -1.56 0.62
C SER A 26 24.00 -0.93 1.74
N GLY A 27 24.11 0.38 1.96
CA GLY A 27 23.53 1.04 3.14
C GLY A 27 22.39 2.02 2.85
N PHE A 28 22.40 2.69 1.70
CA PHE A 28 21.40 3.71 1.36
C PHE A 28 20.13 3.12 0.74
N LEU A 29 20.26 1.99 0.06
CA LEU A 29 19.12 1.29 -0.52
C LEU A 29 18.47 0.46 0.59
N LEU A 30 17.38 0.98 1.17
CA LEU A 30 16.49 0.19 2.03
C LEU A 30 15.91 -0.96 1.20
N MET A 31 16.61 -2.09 1.21
CA MET A 31 16.09 -3.36 0.72
C MET A 31 15.04 -3.84 1.72
N ARG A 32 13.77 -3.77 1.34
CA ARG A 32 12.70 -4.40 2.12
C ARG A 32 12.83 -5.91 1.98
N ILE A 33 12.69 -6.60 3.09
CA ILE A 33 12.39 -8.04 3.09
C ILE A 33 10.88 -8.15 2.91
N GLU A 34 10.46 -8.68 1.76
CA GLU A 34 9.07 -9.04 1.55
C GLU A 34 8.75 -10.28 2.39
N LEU A 35 7.74 -10.17 3.25
CA LEU A 35 7.31 -11.30 4.07
C LEU A 35 6.32 -12.12 3.24
N THR A 36 6.77 -13.31 2.81
CA THR A 36 5.94 -14.25 2.04
C THR A 36 4.93 -15.00 2.89
N ASN A 37 5.03 -14.88 4.22
CA ASN A 37 4.13 -15.57 5.13
C ASN A 37 2.75 -14.92 5.12
N ARG A 38 1.70 -15.75 5.00
CA ARG A 38 0.30 -15.31 5.05
C ARG A 38 -0.28 -15.57 6.42
N SER A 39 -1.08 -14.64 6.88
CA SER A 39 -1.72 -14.74 8.18
C SER A 39 -2.79 -15.83 8.20
N SER A 40 -2.86 -16.56 9.31
CA SER A 40 -3.70 -17.74 9.50
C SER A 40 -4.57 -17.62 10.75
N CYS A 41 -5.73 -18.25 10.78
CA CYS A 41 -6.62 -18.18 11.94
C CYS A 41 -6.02 -18.79 13.23
N SER A 42 -4.97 -19.61 13.11
CA SER A 42 -4.19 -20.13 14.24
C SER A 42 -3.16 -19.14 14.79
N ASP A 43 -2.93 -18.02 14.11
CA ASP A 43 -1.96 -17.03 14.58
C ASP A 43 -2.45 -16.37 15.87
N PRO A 44 -1.56 -16.13 16.84
CA PRO A 44 -1.90 -15.59 18.15
C PRO A 44 -2.14 -14.09 18.08
N LEU A 45 -3.12 -13.65 17.28
CA LEU A 45 -3.71 -12.33 17.44
C LEU A 45 -4.77 -12.47 18.53
N ALA A 46 -4.43 -12.00 19.73
CA ALA A 46 -5.34 -12.01 20.86
C ALA A 46 -6.67 -11.38 20.43
N ALA A 47 -7.75 -12.18 20.42
CA ALA A 47 -9.08 -11.64 20.35
C ALA A 47 -9.17 -10.59 21.47
N PRO A 48 -9.53 -9.33 21.17
CA PRO A 48 -9.44 -8.27 22.15
C PRO A 48 -10.36 -8.62 23.33
N ALA A 49 -9.98 -8.26 24.56
CA ALA A 49 -10.66 -8.71 25.79
C ALA A 49 -12.19 -8.43 25.86
N TRP A 50 -12.72 -7.56 24.99
CA TRP A 50 -14.15 -7.29 24.83
C TRP A 50 -14.88 -8.26 23.90
N ALA A 51 -14.17 -9.07 23.11
CA ALA A 51 -14.71 -10.18 22.36
C ALA A 51 -14.90 -11.35 23.34
N GLY A 52 -16.09 -11.44 23.92
CA GLY A 52 -16.47 -12.58 24.76
C GLY A 52 -16.23 -13.92 24.03
N GLN A 53 -16.24 -15.02 24.79
CA GLN A 53 -15.92 -16.40 24.40
C GLN A 53 -16.78 -17.03 23.27
N GLY A 54 -17.49 -16.23 22.47
CA GLY A 54 -18.30 -16.66 21.33
C GLY A 54 -17.84 -16.00 20.05
N VAL A 55 -16.61 -16.26 19.61
CA VAL A 55 -16.23 -16.00 18.22
C VAL A 55 -16.96 -17.04 17.37
N THR A 56 -18.00 -16.61 16.67
CA THR A 56 -18.76 -17.45 15.72
C THR A 56 -17.82 -18.07 14.70
N SER A 57 -18.12 -19.28 14.23
CA SER A 57 -17.33 -20.11 13.28
C SER A 57 -16.91 -19.45 11.94
N ARG A 58 -17.31 -18.20 11.68
CA ARG A 58 -17.05 -17.46 10.44
C ARG A 58 -16.01 -16.35 10.56
N ALA A 59 -15.52 -16.03 11.76
CA ALA A 59 -14.53 -14.98 11.96
C ALA A 59 -13.39 -15.49 12.84
N CYS A 60 -12.13 -15.21 12.49
CA CYS A 60 -11.00 -15.80 13.20
C CYS A 60 -10.50 -14.96 14.38
N TRP A 61 -10.42 -13.64 14.24
CA TRP A 61 -9.89 -12.76 15.30
C TRP A 61 -10.87 -11.70 15.82
N MET A 62 -11.79 -11.24 14.98
CA MET A 62 -12.74 -10.18 15.34
C MET A 62 -14.12 -10.47 14.78
N PRO A 63 -15.20 -10.25 15.57
CA PRO A 63 -16.55 -10.44 15.08
C PRO A 63 -16.86 -9.46 13.94
N GLN A 64 -17.59 -9.94 12.94
CA GLN A 64 -18.04 -9.12 11.83
C GLN A 64 -19.02 -8.05 12.32
N ARG A 65 -18.65 -6.77 12.20
CA ARG A 65 -19.51 -5.63 12.58
C ARG A 65 -20.37 -5.11 11.43
N VAL A 66 -19.90 -5.26 10.20
CA VAL A 66 -20.59 -4.76 9.01
C VAL A 66 -20.72 -5.87 7.97
N PRO A 67 -21.91 -6.04 7.35
CA PRO A 67 -22.14 -7.11 6.36
C PRO A 67 -21.44 -6.82 5.02
N LYS A 68 -21.22 -5.54 4.70
CA LYS A 68 -20.63 -5.07 3.44
C LYS A 68 -19.76 -3.85 3.72
N ALA A 69 -18.62 -3.76 3.04
CA ALA A 69 -17.73 -2.61 3.06
C ALA A 69 -17.40 -2.23 1.61
N VAL A 70 -17.30 -0.93 1.34
CA VAL A 70 -16.91 -0.38 0.04
C VAL A 70 -15.68 0.48 0.24
N LEU A 71 -14.56 0.10 -0.38
CA LEU A 71 -13.34 0.89 -0.40
C LEU A 71 -13.25 1.66 -1.72
N LEU A 72 -13.48 2.98 -1.67
CA LEU A 72 -13.35 3.86 -2.82
C LEU A 72 -12.00 4.56 -2.80
N ILE A 73 -11.15 4.25 -3.77
CA ILE A 73 -9.85 4.90 -3.96
C ILE A 73 -9.98 5.89 -5.12
N ILE A 74 -9.69 7.17 -4.84
CA ILE A 74 -9.69 8.24 -5.83
C ILE A 74 -8.24 8.67 -6.03
N ASP A 75 -7.72 8.49 -7.23
CA ASP A 75 -6.37 8.89 -7.57
C ASP A 75 -6.23 10.42 -7.58
N ALA A 76 -5.05 10.90 -7.17
CA ALA A 76 -4.71 12.33 -7.09
C ALA A 76 -5.67 13.23 -6.28
N LEU A 77 -6.53 12.68 -5.42
CA LEU A 77 -7.40 13.49 -4.55
C LEU A 77 -6.62 14.05 -3.35
N THR A 78 -6.31 15.34 -3.37
CA THR A 78 -5.60 15.99 -2.26
C THR A 78 -6.55 16.29 -1.09
N PHE A 79 -6.02 16.29 0.13
CA PHE A 79 -6.80 16.55 1.35
C PHE A 79 -7.55 17.89 1.33
N GLU A 80 -6.97 18.89 0.66
CA GLU A 80 -7.52 20.24 0.60
C GLU A 80 -8.86 20.31 -0.17
N PHE A 81 -9.13 19.36 -1.08
CA PHE A 81 -10.46 19.26 -1.72
C PHE A 81 -11.55 18.88 -0.71
N ALA A 82 -11.22 18.00 0.25
CA ALA A 82 -12.15 17.43 1.22
C ALA A 82 -12.27 18.23 2.51
N HIS A 83 -11.18 18.88 2.93
CA HIS A 83 -11.18 19.73 4.10
C HIS A 83 -12.00 20.99 3.85
N PHE A 84 -12.88 21.33 4.78
CA PHE A 84 -13.69 22.53 4.73
C PHE A 84 -13.20 23.53 5.77
N ASP A 85 -12.72 24.68 5.30
CA ASP A 85 -12.31 25.80 6.15
C ASP A 85 -13.22 27.01 5.90
N PRO A 86 -14.07 27.39 6.87
CA PRO A 86 -14.97 28.53 6.74
C PRO A 86 -14.25 29.89 6.80
N ALA A 87 -13.01 29.95 7.30
CA ALA A 87 -12.25 31.20 7.36
C ALA A 87 -11.75 31.65 5.97
N LYS A 88 -11.71 30.74 4.99
CA LYS A 88 -11.32 31.05 3.61
C LYS A 88 -12.47 31.67 2.84
N ALA A 89 -12.57 33.00 2.89
CA ALA A 89 -13.57 33.77 2.12
C ALA A 89 -13.45 33.59 0.58
N ARG A 90 -12.25 33.28 0.09
CA ARG A 90 -11.97 33.00 -1.34
C ARG A 90 -11.06 31.76 -1.45
N PRO A 91 -11.62 30.54 -1.38
CA PRO A 91 -10.84 29.32 -1.45
C PRO A 91 -10.21 29.16 -2.84
N ARG A 92 -9.03 28.54 -2.90
CA ARG A 92 -8.37 28.21 -4.17
C ARG A 92 -9.22 27.24 -5.00
N PRO A 93 -8.95 27.07 -6.30
CA PRO A 93 -9.72 26.16 -7.17
C PRO A 93 -9.79 24.70 -6.71
N TYR A 94 -8.91 24.27 -5.81
CA TYR A 94 -8.84 22.92 -5.27
C TYR A 94 -9.19 22.83 -3.77
N GLU A 95 -9.65 23.92 -3.15
CA GLU A 95 -10.02 23.96 -1.73
C GLU A 95 -11.54 23.99 -1.55
N ASN A 96 -12.01 23.38 -0.45
CA ASN A 96 -13.42 23.39 -0.04
C ASN A 96 -14.39 22.88 -1.14
N LYS A 97 -13.97 21.92 -1.98
CA LYS A 97 -14.76 21.45 -3.14
C LYS A 97 -15.70 20.30 -2.81
N LEU A 98 -15.36 19.47 -1.83
CA LEU A 98 -16.20 18.34 -1.38
C LEU A 98 -16.88 18.68 -0.05
N GLY A 99 -17.59 19.82 0.00
CA GLY A 99 -18.23 20.32 1.22
C GLY A 99 -19.25 19.36 1.86
N PHE A 100 -19.83 18.44 1.06
CA PHE A 100 -20.72 17.40 1.60
C PHE A 100 -20.03 16.49 2.62
N LEU A 101 -18.71 16.29 2.52
CA LEU A 101 -17.95 15.47 3.49
C LEU A 101 -17.94 16.15 4.87
N HIS A 102 -17.82 17.47 4.90
CA HIS A 102 -17.92 18.25 6.14
C HIS A 102 -19.34 18.17 6.72
N GLN A 103 -20.37 18.33 5.88
CA GLN A 103 -21.77 18.19 6.30
C GLN A 103 -22.06 16.79 6.85
N LEU A 104 -21.52 15.74 6.22
CA LEU A 104 -21.70 14.36 6.67
C LEU A 104 -21.00 14.11 8.01
N ALA A 105 -19.76 14.59 8.17
CA ALA A 105 -19.03 14.49 9.43
C ALA A 105 -19.71 15.27 10.57
N GLY A 106 -20.31 16.43 10.27
CA GLY A 106 -21.05 17.24 11.24
C GLY A 106 -22.42 16.65 11.61
N SER A 107 -23.18 16.14 10.64
CA SER A 107 -24.51 15.55 10.87
C SER A 107 -24.45 14.15 11.48
N GLN A 108 -23.40 13.38 11.20
CA GLN A 108 -23.24 11.99 11.67
C GLN A 108 -21.86 11.72 12.29
N PRO A 109 -21.51 12.35 13.43
CA PRO A 109 -20.15 12.29 14.01
C PRO A 109 -19.73 10.89 14.49
N ARG A 110 -20.69 9.97 14.68
CA ARG A 110 -20.44 8.55 15.02
C ARG A 110 -20.22 7.66 13.79
N HIS A 111 -20.61 8.10 12.60
CA HIS A 111 -20.57 7.28 11.37
C HIS A 111 -19.68 7.86 10.27
N ALA A 112 -19.28 9.13 10.38
CA ALA A 112 -18.42 9.80 9.42
C ALA A 112 -17.29 10.56 10.11
N ARG A 113 -16.06 10.37 9.62
CA ARG A 113 -14.87 11.07 10.09
C ARG A 113 -13.94 11.34 8.92
N LEU A 114 -13.31 12.50 8.94
CA LEU A 114 -12.31 12.90 7.95
C LEU A 114 -10.92 12.79 8.59
N TYR A 115 -10.01 12.07 7.95
CA TYR A 115 -8.63 11.91 8.38
C TYR A 115 -7.66 12.41 7.31
N ARG A 116 -6.54 13.00 7.73
CA ARG A 116 -5.47 13.38 6.82
C ARG A 116 -4.50 12.22 6.67
N PHE A 117 -4.46 11.62 5.50
CA PHE A 117 -3.42 10.68 5.13
C PHE A 117 -2.17 11.44 4.68
N ARG A 118 -1.06 11.28 5.40
CA ARG A 118 0.26 11.77 4.96
C ARG A 118 1.03 10.57 4.43
N ALA A 119 1.37 10.61 3.15
CA ALA A 119 2.23 9.63 2.53
C ALA A 119 3.64 10.20 2.45
N ASP A 120 4.61 9.45 2.95
CA ASP A 120 6.02 9.75 2.73
C ASP A 120 6.38 9.52 1.25
N PRO A 121 7.39 10.21 0.69
CA PRO A 121 7.92 9.89 -0.63
C PRO A 121 8.38 8.43 -0.70
N PRO A 122 8.18 7.70 -1.81
CA PRO A 122 7.67 8.14 -3.12
C PRO A 122 6.13 8.31 -3.18
N THR A 123 5.66 9.39 -3.81
CA THR A 123 4.21 9.71 -3.93
C THR A 123 3.53 9.06 -5.14
N THR A 124 3.98 7.88 -5.56
CA THR A 124 3.39 7.16 -6.72
C THR A 124 2.14 6.39 -6.29
N THR A 125 1.15 6.31 -7.18
CA THR A 125 -0.16 5.69 -6.89
C THR A 125 -0.02 4.20 -6.56
N MET A 126 0.80 3.46 -7.29
CA MET A 126 1.01 2.02 -7.04
C MET A 126 1.56 1.74 -5.64
N GLN A 127 2.53 2.54 -5.18
CA GLN A 127 3.15 2.36 -3.86
C GLN A 127 2.16 2.59 -2.72
N ARG A 128 1.24 3.55 -2.91
CA ARG A 128 0.16 3.81 -1.94
C ARG A 128 -0.88 2.71 -1.92
N ILE A 129 -1.26 2.18 -3.08
CA ILE A 129 -2.18 1.05 -3.17
C ILE A 129 -1.55 -0.19 -2.51
N LYS A 130 -0.28 -0.48 -2.80
CA LYS A 130 0.47 -1.57 -2.15
C LYS A 130 0.39 -1.43 -0.63
N GLY A 131 0.81 -0.30 -0.08
CA GLY A 131 0.75 -0.05 1.37
C GLY A 131 -0.66 -0.12 1.98
N ILE A 132 -1.71 0.29 1.27
CA ILE A 132 -3.10 0.14 1.73
C ILE A 132 -3.52 -1.34 1.76
N THR A 133 -3.13 -2.12 0.75
CA THR A 133 -3.54 -3.52 0.61
C THR A 133 -2.73 -4.47 1.48
N THR A 134 -1.44 -4.23 1.71
CA THR A 134 -0.54 -5.09 2.48
C THR A 134 -0.30 -4.58 3.90
N GLY A 135 -0.60 -3.31 4.19
CA GLY A 135 -0.25 -2.66 5.46
C GLY A 135 1.25 -2.35 5.60
N SER A 136 2.05 -2.52 4.54
CA SER A 136 3.50 -2.34 4.59
C SER A 136 3.96 -0.93 4.20
N LEU A 137 5.16 -0.55 4.66
CA LEU A 137 5.81 0.68 4.19
C LEU A 137 6.30 0.53 2.74
N PRO A 138 6.06 1.52 1.86
CA PRO A 138 6.59 1.51 0.50
C PRO A 138 8.11 1.74 0.53
N THR A 139 8.86 1.09 -0.38
CA THR A 139 10.32 1.25 -0.46
C THR A 139 10.79 1.75 -1.82
N PHE A 140 11.95 2.42 -1.84
CA PHE A 140 12.48 3.09 -3.02
C PHE A 140 12.83 2.15 -4.18
N ILE A 141 13.16 0.89 -3.89
CA ILE A 141 13.51 -0.11 -4.91
C ILE A 141 12.28 -0.60 -5.67
N ASP A 142 11.11 -0.54 -5.03
CA ASP A 142 9.83 -0.81 -5.68
C ASP A 142 9.44 0.27 -6.71
N VAL A 143 10.16 1.40 -6.77
CA VAL A 143 9.94 2.44 -7.80
C VAL A 143 10.56 2.04 -9.14
N GLY A 144 11.75 1.42 -9.13
CA GLY A 144 12.47 1.01 -10.33
C GLY A 144 11.84 -0.18 -11.06
N SER A 145 11.19 -1.08 -10.33
CA SER A 145 10.52 -2.28 -10.86
C SER A 145 9.11 -2.03 -11.41
N ASN A 146 8.55 -0.81 -11.32
CA ASN A 146 7.22 -0.46 -11.91
C ASN A 146 7.12 -0.66 -13.43
N PHE A 147 8.23 -0.89 -14.12
CA PHE A 147 8.24 -1.15 -15.56
C PHE A 147 7.96 -2.61 -15.92
N ALA A 148 8.00 -3.53 -14.95
CA ALA A 148 7.67 -4.93 -15.14
C ALA A 148 6.48 -5.29 -14.24
N SER A 149 5.48 -5.96 -14.81
CA SER A 149 4.25 -6.33 -14.11
C SER A 149 4.55 -7.08 -12.81
N TYR A 150 4.30 -6.45 -11.66
CA TYR A 150 4.60 -7.01 -10.34
C TYR A 150 3.41 -7.81 -9.83
N ALA A 151 3.61 -9.09 -9.51
CA ALA A 151 2.65 -9.86 -8.73
C ALA A 151 2.84 -9.54 -7.24
N ILE A 152 1.76 -9.27 -6.50
CA ILE A 152 1.86 -9.13 -5.05
C ILE A 152 1.91 -10.55 -4.47
N GLU A 153 3.10 -10.96 -4.02
CA GLU A 153 3.31 -12.27 -3.39
C GLU A 153 3.00 -12.24 -1.88
N GLU A 154 3.01 -11.06 -1.28
CA GLU A 154 2.80 -10.82 0.14
C GLU A 154 1.34 -11.01 0.57
N ASP A 155 1.16 -11.17 1.88
CA ASP A 155 -0.18 -11.12 2.47
C ASP A 155 -0.84 -9.76 2.20
N ASN A 156 -2.06 -9.82 1.68
CA ASN A 156 -2.80 -8.62 1.30
C ASN A 156 -4.29 -8.81 1.52
N LEU A 157 -4.97 -7.70 1.80
CA LEU A 157 -6.39 -7.66 2.13
C LEU A 157 -7.26 -8.35 1.06
N LEU A 158 -6.92 -8.18 -0.22
CA LEU A 158 -7.72 -8.76 -1.31
C LEU A 158 -7.53 -10.28 -1.39
N GLY A 159 -6.30 -10.77 -1.26
CA GLY A 159 -5.99 -12.20 -1.20
C GLY A 159 -6.74 -12.88 -0.05
N GLN A 160 -6.67 -12.29 1.14
CA GLN A 160 -7.39 -12.79 2.32
C GLN A 160 -8.92 -12.81 2.12
N LEU A 161 -9.51 -11.82 1.45
CA LEU A 161 -10.95 -11.82 1.17
C LEU A 161 -11.34 -12.95 0.21
N VAL A 162 -10.58 -13.14 -0.87
CA VAL A 162 -10.85 -14.19 -1.87
C VAL A 162 -10.67 -15.58 -1.28
N GLU A 163 -9.59 -15.82 -0.53
CA GLU A 163 -9.31 -17.11 0.13
C GLU A 163 -10.40 -17.50 1.14
N ASN A 164 -10.98 -16.50 1.83
CA ASN A 164 -12.10 -16.71 2.76
C ASN A 164 -13.48 -16.74 2.08
N GLY A 165 -13.52 -16.85 0.75
CA GLY A 165 -14.77 -17.01 -0.03
C GLY A 165 -15.62 -15.75 -0.11
N VAL A 166 -15.05 -14.57 0.17
CA VAL A 166 -15.71 -13.27 0.00
C VAL A 166 -15.39 -12.73 -1.38
N TRP A 167 -16.42 -12.58 -2.21
CA TRP A 167 -16.28 -11.99 -3.54
C TRP A 167 -15.91 -10.50 -3.44
N ALA A 168 -14.68 -10.16 -3.82
CA ALA A 168 -14.25 -8.78 -3.96
C ALA A 168 -14.47 -8.31 -5.42
N TRP A 169 -15.32 -7.31 -5.60
CA TRP A 169 -15.54 -6.67 -6.91
C TRP A 169 -14.73 -5.38 -6.97
N LEU A 170 -13.59 -5.40 -7.67
CA LEU A 170 -12.84 -4.19 -7.98
C LEU A 170 -13.34 -3.62 -9.31
N THR A 171 -14.14 -2.55 -9.25
CA THR A 171 -14.58 -1.84 -10.46
C THR A 171 -13.75 -0.58 -10.60
N ARG A 172 -12.92 -0.50 -11.66
CA ARG A 172 -12.16 0.72 -11.97
C ARG A 172 -13.10 1.68 -12.71
N GLY A 173 -13.19 2.93 -12.27
CA GLY A 173 -14.01 3.98 -12.89
C GLY A 173 -13.43 4.60 -14.17
N PHE A 174 -12.53 3.90 -14.86
CA PHE A 174 -12.02 4.26 -16.19
C PHE A 174 -12.27 3.07 -17.12
N ALA A 175 -12.79 3.32 -18.31
CA ALA A 175 -13.25 2.33 -19.29
C ALA A 175 -12.22 1.21 -19.58
N GLY A 176 -12.26 0.13 -18.79
CA GLY A 176 -11.42 -1.05 -18.95
C GLY A 176 -11.70 -2.10 -17.87
N ARG A 177 -11.85 -3.36 -18.27
CA ARG A 177 -12.10 -4.51 -17.39
C ARG A 177 -10.77 -5.08 -16.90
N VAL A 178 -10.59 -5.22 -15.60
CA VAL A 178 -9.51 -6.06 -15.02
C VAL A 178 -10.13 -7.39 -14.61
N SER A 179 -9.71 -8.48 -15.24
CA SER A 179 -10.17 -9.85 -14.93
C SER A 179 -9.20 -10.54 -14.00
N TRP A 180 -9.73 -11.26 -13.01
CA TRP A 180 -8.97 -12.11 -12.08
C TRP A 180 -9.26 -13.58 -12.42
N GLU A 181 -8.23 -14.36 -12.76
CA GLU A 181 -8.33 -15.81 -12.84
C GLU A 181 -7.91 -16.42 -11.50
N GLY A 182 -8.90 -16.81 -10.71
CA GLY A 182 -8.71 -17.57 -9.47
C GLY A 182 -9.69 -18.74 -9.48
N SER A 183 -9.34 -19.84 -10.15
CA SER A 183 -10.06 -21.11 -10.05
C SER A 183 -9.36 -21.98 -9.00
N GLY A 184 -10.02 -22.26 -7.87
CA GLY A 184 -9.63 -23.37 -6.99
C GLY A 184 -10.52 -24.60 -7.23
N PRO A 185 -10.13 -25.83 -6.78
CA PRO A 185 -8.86 -26.24 -6.19
C PRO A 185 -8.20 -27.47 -6.87
N ALA A 186 -6.86 -27.55 -6.83
CA ALA A 186 -6.07 -28.72 -6.41
C ALA A 186 -4.57 -28.41 -6.56
N GLY A 187 -3.89 -28.16 -5.43
CA GLY A 187 -2.43 -28.28 -5.31
C GLY A 187 -1.58 -27.37 -6.20
N GLY A 188 -1.42 -26.10 -5.82
CA GLY A 188 -0.42 -25.21 -6.41
C GLY A 188 -0.60 -23.77 -5.95
N GLY A 189 0.46 -23.20 -5.37
CA GLY A 189 0.44 -21.84 -4.80
C GLY A 189 -0.12 -20.81 -5.77
N SER A 190 -1.21 -20.15 -5.36
CA SER A 190 -1.88 -19.13 -6.17
C SER A 190 -1.19 -17.77 -6.00
N CYS A 191 -0.53 -17.31 -7.06
CA CYS A 191 0.07 -15.97 -7.14
C CYS A 191 -0.97 -14.96 -7.64
N VAL A 192 -1.10 -13.82 -6.93
CA VAL A 192 -2.01 -12.73 -7.29
C VAL A 192 -1.22 -11.71 -8.13
N GLY A 193 -1.36 -11.81 -9.46
CA GLY A 193 -0.73 -10.89 -10.40
C GLY A 193 -1.53 -9.60 -10.58
N LEU A 194 -0.99 -8.45 -10.18
CA LEU A 194 -1.54 -7.14 -10.56
C LEU A 194 -0.95 -6.75 -11.92
N THR A 195 -1.68 -7.05 -12.98
CA THR A 195 -1.30 -6.64 -14.33
C THR A 195 -1.84 -5.24 -14.66
N HIS A 196 -0.91 -4.37 -15.10
CA HIS A 196 -1.12 -3.05 -15.68
C HIS A 196 -1.78 -1.95 -14.81
N TRP A 197 -0.93 -1.18 -14.13
CA TRP A 197 -1.23 0.18 -13.69
C TRP A 197 -0.32 1.16 -14.44
N TRP A 198 -0.81 1.68 -15.57
CA TRP A 198 -0.36 2.98 -16.06
C TRP A 198 -1.12 4.08 -15.30
#